data_AF-A0A436ZTP9-F1
#
_entry.id   AF-A0A436ZTP9-F1
#
_cell.length_a   1.000
_cell.length_b   1.000
_cell.length_c   1.000
_cell.angle_alpha   90.00
_cell.angle_beta   90.00
_cell.angle_gamma   90.00
#
_symmetry.space_group_name_H-M   'P 1'
#
loop_
_entity.id
_entity.type
_entity.pdbx_description
1 polymer ?
#
loop_
_entity_poly.entity_id
_entity_poly.type
_entity_poly.pdbx_seq_one_letter_code
_entity_poly.pdbx_strand_id
1 'polypeptide(L)'
;MPSTTCLYRNLQPASQQSSRFFTTLPPRFQKPKAYPDYSKVYKKRNTSVLYYSISIIIGVTGFSYAAVPFYRAICQRTGYGGTPITDQSRFTADKLVPVDPLLHRRLRITFNGSVSDALQWKFTPQQREVRVLPGETALAFYTATNKSDEDIVGVATYSVTPAQVAPYFSKIQCFCFEEQKLLKGETVDMPVFFFIDPEFVKDPQMKGIDTITLSYTFFKARYDDHGNLKITPTVQR
;
A
#
# COMPACT_ATOMS: atom_id res chain seq x y z
N MET A 1 -20.99 -51.71 47.73
CA MET A 1 -21.50 -52.13 49.07
C MET A 1 -21.93 -53.58 48.94
N PRO A 2 -21.69 -54.49 49.91
CA PRO A 2 -21.37 -54.31 51.35
C PRO A 2 -19.86 -54.52 51.64
N SER A 3 -19.17 -53.94 52.65
CA SER A 3 -19.36 -53.74 54.11
C SER A 3 -19.01 -54.96 54.95
N THR A 4 -17.87 -54.90 55.69
CA THR A 4 -17.48 -55.52 57.00
C THR A 4 -15.97 -55.89 57.01
N THR A 5 -15.11 -55.74 58.03
CA THR A 5 -15.12 -55.15 59.39
C THR A 5 -13.66 -54.92 59.84
N CYS A 6 -13.44 -54.03 60.81
CA CYS A 6 -12.19 -53.78 61.52
C CYS A 6 -11.60 -55.01 62.23
N LEU A 7 -10.27 -55.04 62.37
CA LEU A 7 -9.62 -55.63 63.54
C LEU A 7 -8.43 -54.77 64.02
N TYR A 8 -8.47 -54.54 65.33
CA TYR A 8 -7.59 -53.72 66.17
C TYR A 8 -6.42 -54.58 66.70
N ARG A 9 -5.55 -53.95 67.52
CA ARG A 9 -4.47 -54.48 68.41
C ARG A 9 -3.07 -54.57 67.79
N ASN A 10 -1.98 -54.15 68.43
CA ASN A 10 -1.71 -53.98 69.87
C ASN A 10 -0.79 -52.78 70.15
N LEU A 11 -1.11 -52.06 71.24
CA LEU A 11 -0.19 -51.27 72.06
C LEU A 11 0.50 -52.20 73.06
N GLN A 12 1.76 -51.91 73.44
CA GLN A 12 2.26 -51.93 74.84
C GLN A 12 3.74 -51.43 74.91
N PRO A 13 4.23 -51.01 76.10
CA PRO A 13 5.06 -49.80 76.29
C PRO A 13 6.37 -50.07 77.06
N ALA A 14 7.13 -49.01 77.38
CA ALA A 14 8.00 -48.80 78.57
C ALA A 14 9.16 -47.86 78.17
N SER A 15 9.17 -46.57 78.51
CA SER A 15 9.61 -45.99 79.79
C SER A 15 11.05 -46.36 80.19
N GLN A 16 11.98 -45.40 80.06
CA GLN A 16 12.90 -45.09 81.17
C GLN A 16 13.55 -43.71 81.04
N GLN A 17 13.56 -43.04 82.20
CA GLN A 17 13.97 -41.68 82.53
C GLN A 17 15.50 -41.49 82.62
N SER A 18 15.86 -40.21 82.83
CA SER A 18 17.05 -39.69 83.53
C SER A 18 18.10 -39.11 82.57
N SER A 19 18.65 -37.90 82.71
CA SER A 19 18.62 -36.86 83.75
C SER A 19 19.11 -35.56 83.09
N ARG A 20 18.51 -34.41 83.42
CA ARG A 20 18.98 -33.09 82.96
C ARG A 20 20.14 -32.61 83.84
N PHE A 21 21.30 -32.36 83.26
CA PHE A 21 22.35 -31.52 83.85
C PHE A 21 22.47 -30.24 83.02
N PHE A 22 22.19 -29.11 83.65
CA PHE A 22 22.31 -27.77 83.09
C PHE A 22 23.74 -27.27 83.34
N THR A 23 24.55 -27.13 82.28
CA THR A 23 25.83 -26.41 82.32
C THR A 23 25.73 -25.19 81.41
N THR A 24 25.76 -24.00 82.01
CA THR A 24 25.75 -22.72 81.32
C THR A 24 27.16 -22.35 80.85
N LEU A 25 27.44 -22.47 79.55
CA LEU A 25 28.60 -21.85 78.88
C LEU A 25 28.14 -20.61 78.09
N PRO A 26 28.88 -19.49 78.10
CA PRO A 26 28.50 -18.30 77.35
C PRO A 26 28.61 -18.54 75.83
N PRO A 27 27.72 -17.96 75.01
CA PRO A 27 27.74 -18.17 73.57
C PRO A 27 28.95 -17.50 72.92
N ARG A 28 29.73 -18.29 72.18
CA ARG A 28 30.87 -17.85 71.36
C ARG A 28 30.33 -17.02 70.18
N PHE A 29 30.61 -15.72 70.15
CA PHE A 29 30.29 -14.86 69.01
C PHE A 29 31.07 -15.34 67.77
N GLN A 30 30.40 -16.03 66.85
CA GLN A 30 30.92 -16.32 65.51
C GLN A 30 30.69 -15.10 64.62
N LYS A 31 31.75 -14.58 63.99
CA LYS A 31 31.62 -13.51 62.99
C LYS A 31 30.71 -13.98 61.85
N PRO A 32 29.78 -13.14 61.34
CA PRO A 32 28.87 -13.54 60.28
C PRO A 32 29.63 -13.86 58.98
N LYS A 33 29.16 -14.89 58.27
CA LYS A 33 29.70 -15.31 56.96
C LYS A 33 29.50 -14.18 55.93
N ALA A 34 30.52 -13.93 55.11
CA ALA A 34 30.46 -12.95 54.03
C ALA A 34 29.32 -13.29 53.04
N TYR A 35 28.51 -12.28 52.69
CA TYR A 35 27.37 -12.42 51.79
C TYR A 35 27.83 -12.72 50.35
N PRO A 36 27.17 -13.64 49.61
CA PRO A 36 27.57 -13.97 48.25
C PRO A 36 27.37 -12.78 47.30
N ASP A 37 28.39 -12.50 46.48
CA ASP A 37 28.38 -11.42 45.50
C ASP A 37 27.53 -11.82 44.27
N TYR A 38 26.28 -11.35 44.25
CA TYR A 38 25.34 -11.58 43.15
C TYR A 38 25.61 -10.71 41.91
N SER A 39 26.56 -9.78 41.95
CA SER A 39 26.82 -8.83 40.85
C SER A 39 27.14 -9.52 39.52
N LYS A 40 27.84 -10.66 39.56
CA LYS A 40 28.25 -11.43 38.38
C LYS A 40 27.08 -12.11 37.68
N VAL A 41 26.07 -12.55 38.42
CA VAL A 41 24.86 -13.20 37.87
C VAL A 41 23.96 -12.15 37.22
N TYR A 42 23.77 -10.99 37.87
CA TYR A 42 23.03 -9.87 37.27
C TYR A 42 23.72 -9.33 36.02
N LYS A 43 25.05 -9.23 36.00
CA LYS A 43 25.80 -8.76 34.84
C LYS A 43 25.58 -9.64 33.60
N LYS A 44 25.65 -10.97 33.73
CA LYS A 44 25.40 -11.90 32.61
C LYS A 44 23.96 -11.85 32.09
N ARG A 45 22.98 -11.74 32.99
CA ARG A 45 21.56 -11.61 32.62
C ARG A 45 21.28 -10.28 31.92
N ASN A 46 21.81 -9.18 32.43
CA ASN A 46 21.66 -7.85 31.83
C ASN A 46 22.30 -7.78 30.45
N THR A 47 23.48 -8.38 30.27
CA THR A 47 24.12 -8.47 28.94
C THR A 47 23.28 -9.28 27.94
N SER A 48 22.67 -10.39 28.39
CA SER A 48 21.80 -11.18 27.52
C SER A 48 20.54 -10.40 27.13
N VAL A 49 19.88 -9.76 28.10
CA VAL A 49 18.70 -8.91 27.87
C VAL A 49 19.01 -7.75 26.93
N LEU A 50 20.20 -7.14 27.05
CA LEU A 50 20.67 -6.08 26.14
C LEU A 50 20.78 -6.57 24.69
N TYR A 51 21.36 -7.76 24.47
CA TYR A 51 21.47 -8.29 23.10
C TYR A 51 20.10 -8.62 22.50
N TYR A 52 19.17 -9.17 23.28
CA TYR A 52 17.81 -9.43 22.81
C TYR A 52 17.03 -8.14 22.52
N SER A 53 17.16 -7.11 23.35
CA SER A 53 16.48 -5.84 23.11
C SER A 53 17.03 -5.13 21.87
N ILE A 54 18.35 -5.14 21.67
CA ILE A 54 18.99 -4.58 20.48
C ILE A 54 18.56 -5.34 19.22
N SER A 55 18.49 -6.67 19.24
CA SER A 55 18.06 -7.45 18.06
C SER A 55 16.62 -7.16 17.68
N ILE A 56 15.73 -7.00 18.67
CA ILE A 56 14.32 -6.63 18.44
C ILE A 56 14.23 -5.22 17.84
N ILE A 57 14.98 -4.25 18.38
CA ILE A 57 14.96 -2.86 17.86
C ILE A 57 15.44 -2.82 16.41
N ILE A 58 16.54 -3.51 16.09
CA ILE A 58 17.05 -3.60 14.72
C ILE A 58 16.05 -4.32 13.82
N GLY A 59 15.46 -5.42 14.29
CA GLY A 59 14.45 -6.18 13.56
C GLY A 59 13.22 -5.35 13.19
N VAL A 60 12.63 -4.65 14.15
CA VAL A 60 11.46 -3.79 13.94
C VAL A 60 11.78 -2.61 13.03
N THR A 61 12.96 -2.00 13.21
CA THR A 61 13.41 -0.89 12.36
C THR A 61 13.62 -1.33 10.93
N GLY A 62 14.29 -2.48 10.73
CA GLY A 62 14.50 -3.08 9.42
C GLY A 62 13.17 -3.44 8.73
N PHE A 63 12.23 -4.03 9.47
CA PHE A 63 10.91 -4.37 8.93
C PHE A 63 10.10 -3.13 8.55
N SER A 64 10.13 -2.09 9.39
CA SER A 64 9.44 -0.81 9.11
C SER A 64 9.98 -0.14 7.85
N TYR A 65 11.31 -0.16 7.66
CA TYR A 65 11.93 0.39 6.46
C TYR A 65 11.63 -0.45 5.21
N ALA A 66 11.63 -1.79 5.33
CA ALA A 66 11.34 -2.70 4.22
C ALA A 66 9.86 -2.77 3.83
N ALA A 67 8.93 -2.44 4.73
CA ALA A 67 7.49 -2.46 4.46
C ALA A 67 7.09 -1.50 3.34
N VAL A 68 7.71 -0.32 3.25
CA VAL A 68 7.40 0.69 2.23
C VAL A 68 7.71 0.22 0.80
N PRO A 69 8.93 -0.24 0.46
CA PRO A 69 9.21 -0.75 -0.89
C PRO A 69 8.42 -2.03 -1.19
N PHE A 70 8.17 -2.88 -0.20
CA PHE A 70 7.35 -4.08 -0.37
C PHE A 70 5.89 -3.72 -0.73
N TYR A 71 5.30 -2.76 -0.02
CA TYR A 71 3.96 -2.24 -0.33
C TYR A 71 3.91 -1.64 -1.74
N ARG A 72 4.92 -0.81 -2.11
CA ARG A 72 5.02 -0.24 -3.45
C ARG A 72 5.10 -1.31 -4.54
N ALA A 73 5.90 -2.36 -4.33
CA ALA A 73 6.04 -3.46 -5.29
C ALA A 73 4.72 -4.24 -5.48
N ILE A 74 3.95 -4.43 -4.40
CA ILE A 74 2.62 -5.06 -4.49
C ILE A 74 1.62 -4.12 -5.19
N CYS A 75 1.56 -2.84 -4.82
CA CYS A 75 0.65 -1.87 -5.44
C CYS A 75 0.90 -1.71 -6.94
N GLN A 76 2.17 -1.66 -7.35
CA GLN A 76 2.55 -1.58 -8.77
C GLN A 76 2.17 -2.83 -9.56
N ARG A 77 2.21 -4.02 -8.97
CA ARG A 77 1.82 -5.27 -9.65
C ARG A 77 0.33 -5.53 -9.67
N THR A 78 -0.37 -5.20 -8.58
CA THR A 78 -1.79 -5.54 -8.39
C THR A 78 -2.75 -4.43 -8.79
N GLY A 79 -2.31 -3.17 -8.85
CA GLY A 79 -3.18 -2.02 -9.14
C GLY A 79 -4.17 -1.69 -8.00
N TYR A 80 -3.92 -2.18 -6.78
CA TYR A 80 -4.78 -1.96 -5.62
C TYR A 80 -4.89 -0.47 -5.29
N GLY A 81 -6.12 0.07 -5.21
CA GLY A 81 -6.37 1.49 -4.94
C GLY A 81 -6.40 2.42 -6.17
N GLY A 82 -6.44 1.86 -7.39
CA GLY A 82 -6.62 2.64 -8.62
C GLY A 82 -5.35 3.29 -9.19
N THR A 83 -4.18 2.97 -8.65
CA THR A 83 -2.89 3.37 -9.25
C THR A 83 -2.56 2.47 -10.45
N PRO A 84 -2.27 3.03 -11.63
CA PRO A 84 -2.00 2.23 -12.83
C PRO A 84 -0.69 1.44 -12.71
N ILE A 85 -0.75 0.17 -13.13
CA ILE A 85 0.38 -0.76 -13.14
C ILE A 85 1.44 -0.24 -14.13
N THR A 86 2.65 0.02 -13.65
CA THR A 86 3.74 0.64 -14.44
C THR A 86 4.74 -0.39 -15.01
N ASP A 87 4.32 -1.65 -15.16
CA ASP A 87 5.19 -2.72 -15.65
C ASP A 87 5.33 -2.67 -17.18
N GLN A 88 6.54 -2.39 -17.66
CA GLN A 88 6.87 -2.29 -19.10
C GLN A 88 6.71 -3.62 -19.85
N SER A 89 6.67 -4.75 -19.13
CA SER A 89 6.48 -6.09 -19.72
C SER A 89 5.09 -6.31 -20.33
N ARG A 90 4.12 -5.41 -20.08
CA ARG A 90 2.77 -5.45 -20.67
C ARG A 90 2.70 -4.99 -22.13
N PHE A 91 3.74 -4.32 -22.66
CA PHE A 91 3.82 -3.94 -24.07
C PHE A 91 4.41 -5.09 -24.92
N THR A 92 3.76 -6.25 -24.97
CA THR A 92 4.16 -7.36 -25.85
C THR A 92 3.24 -7.40 -27.08
N ALA A 93 3.79 -7.69 -28.26
CA ALA A 93 3.06 -7.74 -29.53
C ALA A 93 1.81 -8.64 -29.49
N ASP A 94 1.85 -9.71 -28.67
CA ASP A 94 0.75 -10.66 -28.51
C ASP A 94 -0.52 -10.05 -27.89
N LYS A 95 -0.40 -8.95 -27.14
CA LYS A 95 -1.53 -8.26 -26.49
C LYS A 95 -2.20 -7.20 -27.37
N LEU A 96 -1.62 -6.90 -28.54
CA LEU A 96 -2.15 -5.96 -29.54
C LEU A 96 -3.02 -6.66 -30.61
N VAL A 97 -3.26 -7.97 -30.46
CA VAL A 97 -4.15 -8.72 -31.33
C VAL A 97 -5.58 -8.58 -30.81
N PRO A 98 -6.52 -8.04 -31.61
CA PRO A 98 -7.91 -7.93 -31.20
C PRO A 98 -8.51 -9.31 -30.97
N VAL A 99 -9.28 -9.45 -29.88
CA VAL A 99 -10.06 -10.67 -29.62
C VAL A 99 -11.13 -10.81 -30.69
N ASP A 100 -11.37 -12.04 -31.15
CA ASP A 100 -12.42 -12.31 -32.13
C ASP A 100 -13.76 -11.68 -31.70
N PRO A 101 -14.45 -10.96 -32.60
CA PRO A 101 -15.74 -10.30 -32.29
C PRO A 101 -16.87 -11.28 -31.95
N LEU A 102 -16.65 -12.59 -32.13
CA LEU A 102 -17.56 -13.65 -31.68
C LEU A 102 -17.39 -13.99 -30.19
N LEU A 103 -16.24 -13.67 -29.58
CA LEU A 103 -15.92 -13.94 -28.17
C LEU A 103 -16.36 -12.81 -27.22
N HIS A 104 -16.41 -11.57 -27.70
CA HIS A 104 -16.78 -10.43 -26.85
C HIS A 104 -17.44 -9.27 -27.59
N ARG A 105 -18.30 -8.54 -26.88
CA ARG A 105 -18.98 -7.35 -27.40
C ARG A 105 -18.02 -6.16 -27.45
N ARG A 106 -18.28 -5.21 -28.36
CA ARG A 106 -17.55 -3.94 -28.39
C ARG A 106 -17.81 -3.16 -27.11
N LEU A 107 -16.75 -2.78 -26.43
CA LEU A 107 -16.78 -1.95 -25.24
C LEU A 107 -17.04 -0.50 -25.67
N ARG A 108 -17.87 0.21 -24.90
CA ARG A 108 -18.14 1.64 -25.09
C ARG A 108 -17.22 2.44 -24.19
N ILE A 109 -16.34 3.22 -24.80
CA ILE A 109 -15.37 4.05 -24.09
C ILE A 109 -15.90 5.48 -24.17
N THR A 110 -16.24 6.05 -23.02
CA THR A 110 -16.69 7.44 -22.92
C THR A 110 -15.56 8.33 -22.44
N PHE A 111 -15.46 9.51 -23.03
CA PHE A 111 -14.41 10.47 -22.72
C PHE A 111 -14.97 11.65 -21.94
N ASN A 112 -14.32 11.97 -20.82
CA ASN A 112 -14.63 13.11 -19.99
C ASN A 112 -13.38 13.99 -19.83
N GLY A 113 -13.58 15.29 -19.99
CA GLY A 113 -12.54 16.29 -19.75
C GLY A 113 -13.06 17.38 -18.81
N SER A 114 -12.35 17.56 -17.70
CA SER A 114 -12.57 18.63 -16.73
C SER A 114 -11.29 19.46 -16.52
N VAL A 115 -11.47 20.69 -16.05
CA VAL A 115 -10.38 21.60 -15.66
C VAL A 115 -10.67 22.08 -14.25
N SER A 116 -9.63 22.42 -13.48
CA SER A 116 -9.82 23.09 -12.20
C SER A 116 -10.13 24.59 -12.39
N ASP A 117 -10.88 25.20 -11.47
CA ASP A 117 -11.27 26.61 -11.60
C ASP A 117 -10.07 27.58 -11.57
N ALA A 118 -8.95 27.14 -11.01
CA ALA A 118 -7.68 27.89 -11.03
C ALA A 118 -7.08 27.98 -12.44
N LEU A 119 -7.53 27.15 -13.38
CA LEU A 119 -7.07 27.05 -14.74
C LEU A 119 -8.16 27.53 -15.72
N GLN A 120 -7.93 28.68 -16.35
CA GLN A 120 -8.87 29.28 -17.31
C GLN A 120 -8.78 28.63 -18.70
N TRP A 121 -8.78 27.30 -18.74
CA TRP A 121 -8.75 26.54 -19.98
C TRP A 121 -10.14 26.02 -20.31
N LYS A 122 -10.42 25.90 -21.61
CA LYS A 122 -11.53 25.08 -22.09
C LYS A 122 -10.95 23.78 -22.59
N PHE A 123 -11.25 22.70 -21.88
CA PHE A 123 -10.82 21.36 -22.26
C PHE A 123 -12.04 20.52 -22.59
N THR A 124 -12.13 20.04 -23.83
CA THR A 124 -13.28 19.26 -24.30
C THR A 124 -12.84 18.10 -25.17
N PRO A 125 -13.42 16.90 -24.98
CA PRO A 125 -13.21 15.79 -25.90
C PRO A 125 -13.85 16.11 -27.26
N GLN A 126 -13.15 15.82 -28.35
CA GLN A 126 -13.72 15.93 -29.71
C GLN A 126 -14.77 14.84 -29.96
N GLN A 127 -14.57 13.66 -29.37
CA GLN A 127 -15.45 12.51 -29.49
C GLN A 127 -15.98 12.15 -28.10
N ARG A 128 -17.30 12.01 -27.95
CA ARG A 128 -17.92 11.65 -26.65
C ARG A 128 -17.78 10.18 -26.31
N GLU A 129 -17.91 9.32 -27.32
CA GLU A 129 -17.76 7.88 -27.17
C GLU A 129 -17.09 7.23 -28.38
N VAL A 130 -16.36 6.15 -28.15
CA VAL A 130 -15.77 5.28 -29.16
C VAL A 130 -16.05 3.82 -28.78
N ARG A 131 -16.27 2.95 -29.77
CA ARG A 131 -16.55 1.53 -29.55
C ARG A 131 -15.44 0.65 -30.10
N VAL A 132 -14.72 -0.03 -29.20
CA VAL A 132 -13.54 -0.85 -29.53
C VAL A 132 -13.67 -2.25 -28.96
N LEU A 133 -13.02 -3.20 -29.59
CA LEU A 133 -12.83 -4.55 -29.05
C LEU A 133 -11.64 -4.57 -28.09
N PRO A 134 -11.64 -5.47 -27.08
CA PRO A 134 -10.43 -5.79 -26.33
C PRO A 134 -9.30 -6.24 -27.30
N GLY A 135 -8.11 -5.67 -27.13
CA GLY A 135 -6.94 -5.84 -28.01
C GLY A 135 -6.92 -4.90 -29.22
N GLU A 136 -8.02 -4.21 -29.53
CA GLU A 136 -8.05 -3.17 -30.58
C GLU A 136 -7.43 -1.88 -30.05
N THR A 137 -6.54 -1.29 -30.85
CA THR A 137 -5.97 0.02 -30.54
C THR A 137 -6.87 1.13 -31.06
N ALA A 138 -7.02 2.20 -30.29
CA ALA A 138 -7.82 3.35 -30.68
C ALA A 138 -7.18 4.67 -30.32
N LEU A 139 -7.55 5.68 -31.11
CA LEU A 139 -7.08 7.05 -30.99
C LEU A 139 -8.29 7.96 -30.74
N ALA A 140 -8.22 8.76 -29.68
CA ALA A 140 -9.20 9.79 -29.38
C ALA A 140 -8.49 11.15 -29.33
N PHE A 141 -9.22 12.24 -29.60
CA PHE A 141 -8.67 13.59 -29.55
C PHE A 141 -9.38 14.42 -28.48
N TYR A 142 -8.58 15.23 -27.78
CA TYR A 142 -9.07 16.28 -26.93
C TYR A 142 -8.58 17.64 -27.43
N THR A 143 -9.39 18.66 -27.29
CA THR A 143 -9.00 20.03 -27.60
C THR A 143 -8.89 20.82 -26.31
N ALA A 144 -7.74 21.47 -26.12
CA ALA A 144 -7.51 22.43 -25.06
C ALA A 144 -7.34 23.83 -25.66
N THR A 145 -8.08 24.80 -25.13
CA THR A 145 -7.95 26.21 -25.48
C THR A 145 -7.63 27.02 -24.24
N ASN A 146 -6.55 27.78 -24.27
CA ASN A 146 -6.26 28.73 -23.21
C ASN A 146 -7.08 30.02 -23.42
N LYS A 147 -7.95 30.34 -22.46
CA LYS A 147 -8.79 31.55 -22.50
C LYS A 147 -8.23 32.71 -21.66
N SER A 148 -7.11 32.53 -20.97
CA SER A 148 -6.49 33.62 -20.21
C SER A 148 -5.66 34.54 -21.11
N ASP A 149 -5.34 35.70 -20.56
CA ASP A 149 -4.41 36.67 -21.14
C ASP A 149 -2.94 36.40 -20.80
N GLU A 150 -2.66 35.34 -20.03
CA GLU A 150 -1.33 34.89 -19.65
C GLU A 150 -1.04 33.48 -20.19
N ASP A 151 0.24 33.17 -20.42
CA ASP A 151 0.71 31.82 -20.64
C ASP A 151 0.50 31.00 -19.37
N ILE A 152 -0.14 29.84 -19.48
CA ILE A 152 -0.36 28.95 -18.33
C ILE A 152 0.28 27.59 -18.61
N VAL A 153 0.86 27.00 -17.58
CA VAL A 153 1.32 25.61 -17.57
C VAL A 153 0.30 24.77 -16.81
N GLY A 154 -0.16 23.70 -17.45
CA GLY A 154 -1.12 22.75 -16.91
C GLY A 154 -0.52 21.35 -16.82
N VAL A 155 -0.91 20.63 -15.77
CA VAL A 155 -0.64 19.19 -15.63
C VAL A 155 -1.97 18.45 -15.60
N ALA A 156 -2.08 17.37 -16.36
CA ALA A 156 -3.29 16.55 -16.39
C ALA A 156 -3.13 15.30 -15.53
N THR A 157 -4.15 14.97 -14.75
CA THR A 157 -4.30 13.63 -14.17
C THR A 157 -5.45 12.91 -14.86
N TYR A 158 -5.39 11.57 -14.89
CA TYR A 158 -6.44 10.75 -15.48
C TYR A 158 -6.92 9.68 -14.51
N SER A 159 -8.18 9.28 -14.67
CA SER A 159 -8.79 8.17 -13.95
C SER A 159 -9.67 7.35 -14.88
N VAL A 160 -9.78 6.06 -14.58
CA VAL A 160 -10.59 5.09 -15.34
C VAL A 160 -11.69 4.56 -14.44
N THR A 161 -12.93 4.58 -14.92
CA THR A 161 -14.11 4.06 -14.21
C THR A 161 -14.82 3.04 -15.08
N PRO A 162 -15.25 1.87 -14.55
CA PRO A 162 -15.07 1.39 -13.18
C PRO A 162 -13.61 1.06 -12.81
N ALA A 163 -13.24 1.21 -11.54
CA ALA A 163 -11.85 1.05 -11.07
C ALA A 163 -11.26 -0.35 -11.35
N GLN A 164 -12.10 -1.38 -11.35
CA GLN A 164 -11.70 -2.75 -11.66
C GLN A 164 -11.15 -2.92 -13.09
N VAL A 165 -11.49 -2.02 -14.02
CA VAL A 165 -10.99 -2.05 -15.40
C VAL A 165 -9.61 -1.38 -15.53
N ALA A 166 -9.20 -0.56 -14.57
CA ALA A 166 -7.95 0.19 -14.62
C ALA A 166 -6.70 -0.69 -14.89
N PRO A 167 -6.57 -1.92 -14.37
CA PRO A 167 -5.44 -2.82 -14.66
C PRO A 167 -5.35 -3.30 -16.12
N TYR A 168 -6.48 -3.30 -16.83
CA TYR A 168 -6.60 -3.75 -18.22
C TYR A 168 -6.56 -2.58 -19.21
N PHE A 169 -6.74 -1.36 -18.73
CA PHE A 169 -6.71 -0.16 -19.54
C PHE A 169 -5.28 0.34 -19.68
N SER A 170 -4.67 0.10 -20.84
CA SER A 170 -3.28 0.49 -21.10
C SER A 170 -3.24 1.73 -22.00
N LYS A 171 -2.90 2.86 -21.41
CA LYS A 171 -2.64 4.10 -22.14
C LYS A 171 -1.18 4.08 -22.63
N ILE A 172 -0.98 3.98 -23.95
CA ILE A 172 0.36 3.83 -24.54
C ILE A 172 1.08 5.18 -24.62
N GLN A 173 0.38 6.27 -24.94
CA GLN A 173 0.99 7.61 -25.07
C GLN A 173 0.20 8.64 -24.28
N CYS A 174 0.92 9.35 -23.41
CA CYS A 174 0.33 10.07 -22.30
C CYS A 174 0.87 11.49 -22.16
N PHE A 175 0.13 12.48 -22.68
CA PHE A 175 0.29 13.89 -22.31
C PHE A 175 0.11 14.19 -20.80
N CYS A 176 -0.25 13.21 -19.95
CA CYS A 176 -0.50 13.47 -18.53
C CYS A 176 0.77 13.68 -17.70
N PHE A 177 1.91 13.20 -18.16
CA PHE A 177 3.15 13.31 -17.37
C PHE A 177 4.05 14.43 -17.84
N GLU A 178 3.67 15.12 -18.92
CA GLU A 178 4.42 16.23 -19.46
C GLU A 178 3.60 17.49 -19.29
N GLU A 179 4.25 18.48 -18.70
CA GLU A 179 3.70 19.81 -18.53
C GLU A 179 3.30 20.38 -19.88
N GLN A 180 2.02 20.73 -20.03
CA GLN A 180 1.52 21.38 -21.22
C GLN A 180 1.55 22.89 -20.98
N LYS A 181 2.39 23.60 -21.72
CA LYS A 181 2.35 25.06 -21.77
C LYS A 181 1.46 25.46 -22.94
N LEU A 182 0.40 26.23 -22.66
CA LEU A 182 -0.40 26.87 -23.70
C LEU A 182 -0.20 28.38 -23.62
N LEU A 183 0.14 28.98 -24.75
CA LEU A 183 0.22 30.43 -24.89
C LEU A 183 -1.16 31.08 -24.76
N LYS A 184 -1.17 32.39 -24.53
CA LYS A 184 -2.41 33.18 -24.56
C LYS A 184 -3.24 32.90 -25.82
N GLY A 185 -4.49 32.48 -25.64
CA GLY A 185 -5.44 32.24 -26.75
C GLY A 185 -5.14 31.01 -27.61
N GLU A 186 -4.09 30.24 -27.29
CA GLU A 186 -3.69 29.09 -28.08
C GLU A 186 -4.70 27.95 -27.94
N THR A 187 -4.94 27.24 -29.04
CA THR A 187 -5.74 26.02 -29.08
C THR A 187 -4.91 24.89 -29.65
N VAL A 188 -4.82 23.78 -28.91
CA VAL A 188 -4.04 22.59 -29.28
C VAL A 188 -4.92 21.35 -29.19
N ASP A 189 -4.76 20.47 -30.17
CA ASP A 189 -5.36 19.14 -30.17
C ASP A 189 -4.37 18.12 -29.62
N MET A 190 -4.78 17.42 -28.57
CA MET A 190 -3.99 16.42 -27.84
C MET A 190 -4.53 15.02 -28.14
N PRO A 191 -3.82 14.22 -28.95
CA PRO A 191 -4.20 12.83 -29.21
C PRO A 191 -4.00 11.93 -27.98
N VAL A 192 -4.88 10.96 -27.78
CA VAL A 192 -4.74 9.93 -26.76
C VAL A 192 -4.83 8.57 -27.43
N PHE A 193 -3.74 7.83 -27.37
CA PHE A 193 -3.65 6.47 -27.90
C PHE A 193 -3.75 5.45 -26.76
N PHE A 194 -4.71 4.54 -26.87
CA PHE A 194 -5.02 3.56 -25.85
C PHE A 194 -5.47 2.23 -26.45
N PHE A 195 -5.39 1.18 -25.64
CA PHE A 195 -5.99 -0.12 -25.92
C PHE A 195 -6.45 -0.77 -24.62
N ILE A 196 -7.31 -1.77 -24.74
CA ILE A 196 -7.78 -2.59 -23.62
C ILE A 196 -7.13 -3.95 -23.76
N ASP A 197 -6.49 -4.45 -22.70
CA ASP A 197 -5.84 -5.76 -22.72
C ASP A 197 -6.87 -6.88 -22.98
N PRO A 198 -6.63 -7.81 -23.93
CA PRO A 198 -7.52 -8.94 -24.21
C PRO A 198 -7.76 -9.85 -23.00
N GLU A 199 -6.89 -9.82 -21.98
CA GLU A 199 -7.11 -10.52 -20.69
C GLU A 199 -8.42 -10.08 -19.98
N PHE A 200 -8.94 -8.89 -20.30
CA PHE A 200 -10.23 -8.39 -19.81
C PHE A 200 -11.37 -9.41 -20.02
N VAL A 201 -11.37 -10.11 -21.16
CA VAL A 201 -12.42 -11.08 -21.51
C VAL A 201 -12.36 -12.34 -20.65
N LYS A 202 -11.17 -12.69 -20.15
CA LYS A 202 -10.92 -13.92 -19.39
C LYS A 202 -11.25 -13.75 -17.91
N ASP A 203 -11.26 -12.52 -17.39
CA ASP A 203 -11.51 -12.23 -15.99
C ASP A 203 -13.02 -12.27 -15.64
N PRO A 204 -13.45 -13.14 -14.72
CA PRO A 204 -14.84 -13.17 -14.24
C PRO A 204 -15.32 -11.85 -13.62
N GLN A 205 -14.43 -11.04 -13.03
CA GLN A 205 -14.77 -9.74 -12.41
C GLN A 205 -15.15 -8.68 -13.44
N MET A 206 -14.73 -8.84 -14.69
CA MET A 206 -15.03 -7.91 -15.78
C MET A 206 -16.38 -8.21 -16.46
N LYS A 207 -17.06 -9.30 -16.08
CA LYS A 207 -18.36 -9.67 -16.67
C LYS A 207 -19.41 -8.59 -16.42
N GLY A 208 -20.03 -8.12 -17.51
CA GLY A 208 -21.10 -7.13 -17.46
C GLY A 208 -20.63 -5.67 -17.51
N ILE A 209 -19.32 -5.42 -17.60
CA ILE A 209 -18.80 -4.06 -17.80
C ILE A 209 -18.69 -3.80 -19.30
N ASP A 210 -19.70 -3.14 -19.86
CA ASP A 210 -19.70 -2.75 -21.27
C ASP A 210 -19.29 -1.28 -21.48
N THR A 211 -19.23 -0.48 -20.40
CA THR A 211 -18.95 0.95 -20.47
C THR A 211 -17.76 1.31 -19.58
N ILE A 212 -16.77 1.95 -20.19
CA ILE A 212 -15.55 2.42 -19.53
C ILE A 212 -15.48 3.93 -19.74
N THR A 213 -15.30 4.68 -18.67
CA THR A 213 -15.15 6.13 -18.73
C THR A 213 -13.72 6.51 -18.42
N LEU A 214 -13.10 7.20 -19.36
CA LEU A 214 -11.78 7.80 -19.23
C LEU A 214 -11.95 9.29 -18.91
N SER A 215 -11.61 9.68 -17.68
CA SER A 215 -11.76 11.04 -17.19
C SER A 215 -10.41 11.72 -17.00
N TYR A 216 -10.23 12.87 -17.63
CA TYR A 216 -9.05 13.74 -17.49
C TYR A 216 -9.40 14.99 -16.71
N THR A 217 -8.54 15.37 -15.78
CA THR A 217 -8.63 16.67 -15.09
C THR A 217 -7.32 17.42 -15.20
N PHE A 218 -7.38 18.65 -15.70
CA PHE A 218 -6.22 19.55 -15.72
C PHE A 218 -6.15 20.42 -14.46
N PHE A 219 -4.94 20.59 -13.94
CA PHE A 219 -4.62 21.46 -12.81
C PHE A 219 -3.57 22.49 -13.23
N LYS A 220 -3.70 23.71 -12.69
CA LYS A 220 -2.69 24.76 -12.86
C LYS A 220 -1.42 24.39 -12.09
N ALA A 221 -0.30 24.37 -12.79
CA ALA A 221 1.02 24.18 -12.21
C ALA A 221 1.83 25.47 -12.33
N ARG A 222 2.64 25.75 -11.32
CA ARG A 222 3.60 26.87 -11.31
C ARG A 222 4.96 26.37 -10.87
N TYR A 223 6.00 26.90 -11.49
CA TYR A 223 7.36 26.72 -11.02
C TYR A 223 7.59 27.63 -9.80
N ASP A 224 8.20 27.08 -8.76
CA ASP A 224 8.75 27.89 -7.66
C ASP A 224 10.10 28.50 -8.04
N ASP A 225 10.59 29.45 -7.24
CA ASP A 225 11.86 30.15 -7.47
C ASP A 225 13.09 29.21 -7.43
N HIS A 226 12.91 27.95 -7.01
CA HIS A 226 13.91 26.90 -7.00
C HIS A 226 13.76 25.90 -8.17
N GLY A 227 12.84 26.14 -9.09
CA GLY A 227 12.61 25.30 -10.27
C GLY A 227 11.73 24.07 -10.01
N ASN A 228 11.07 23.96 -8.86
CA ASN A 228 10.16 22.85 -8.57
C ASN A 228 8.72 23.16 -8.98
N LEU A 229 8.04 22.17 -9.54
CA LEU A 229 6.64 22.28 -9.93
C LEU A 229 5.71 22.17 -8.71
N LYS A 230 4.98 23.24 -8.41
CA LYS A 230 3.89 23.26 -7.41
C LYS A 230 2.54 23.29 -8.11
N ILE A 231 1.74 22.26 -7.85
CA ILE A 231 0.33 22.24 -8.24
C ILE A 231 -0.41 23.18 -7.31
N THR A 232 -1.03 24.22 -7.84
CA THR A 232 -1.80 25.17 -7.00
C THR A 232 -3.16 24.54 -6.70
N PRO A 233 -3.46 24.14 -5.45
CA PRO A 233 -4.79 23.65 -5.12
C PRO A 233 -5.80 24.77 -5.30
N THR A 234 -6.95 24.43 -5.86
CA THR A 234 -8.08 25.36 -5.98
C THR A 234 -8.57 25.68 -4.57
N VAL A 235 -8.29 26.89 -4.07
CA VAL A 235 -8.88 27.37 -2.81
C VAL A 235 -10.38 27.56 -3.10
N GLN A 236 -11.18 26.58 -2.69
CA GLN A 236 -12.63 26.74 -2.68
C GLN A 236 -12.96 27.88 -1.69
N ARG A 237 -13.62 28.91 -2.20
CA ARG A 237 -14.10 30.04 -1.41
C ARG A 237 -15.59 29.87 -1.13
#